data_AF-A0A0D2MF79-F1
#
_entry.id   AF-A0A0D2MF79-F1
#
_cell.length_a   1.000
_cell.length_b   1.000
_cell.length_c   1.000
_cell.angle_alpha   90.00
_cell.angle_beta   90.00
_cell.angle_gamma   90.00
#
_symmetry.space_group_name_H-M   'P 1'
#
loop_
_entity.id
_entity.type
_entity.pdbx_description
1 polymer ?
#
loop_
_entity_poly.entity_id
_entity_poly.type
_entity_poly.pdbx_seq_one_letter_code
_entity_poly.pdbx_strand_id
1 'polypeptide(L)'
;MPCGSTIGPILASSLGCRTVDVGVPQLAMHSIREMCGVDDIATAYHHFLAFYRDFSSLDATLDVDSLPPPDIRGTIRDPSCGHVH
;
A
#
# COMPACT_ATOMS: atom_id res chain seq x y z
N MET A 1 12.08 8.63 -11.31
CA MET A 1 12.64 7.27 -11.19
C MET A 1 11.48 6.29 -11.21
N PRO A 2 11.46 5.31 -12.14
CA PRO A 2 10.46 4.23 -12.10
C PRO A 2 10.74 3.28 -10.93
N CYS A 3 9.71 2.60 -10.44
CA CYS A 3 9.81 1.57 -9.39
C CYS A 3 9.18 0.26 -9.88
N GLY A 4 9.50 -0.84 -9.21
CA GLY A 4 8.86 -2.14 -9.48
C GLY A 4 7.37 -2.11 -9.13
N SER A 5 6.58 -2.88 -9.87
CA SER A 5 5.16 -3.08 -9.56
C SER A 5 4.96 -4.22 -8.55
N THR A 6 3.76 -4.31 -7.99
CA THR A 6 3.31 -5.30 -7.02
C THR A 6 1.98 -5.93 -7.48
N ILE A 7 1.44 -6.86 -6.69
CA ILE A 7 0.14 -7.47 -6.96
C ILE A 7 -1.05 -6.58 -6.53
N GLY A 8 -0.85 -5.59 -5.65
CA GLY A 8 -1.92 -4.76 -5.13
C GLY A 8 -2.77 -4.09 -6.21
N PRO A 9 -2.18 -3.33 -7.16
CA PRO A 9 -2.92 -2.73 -8.27
C PRO A 9 -3.66 -3.76 -9.15
N ILE A 10 -3.08 -4.95 -9.33
CA ILE A 10 -3.70 -6.04 -10.11
C ILE A 10 -4.95 -6.56 -9.38
N LEU A 11 -4.86 -6.77 -8.06
CA LEU A 11 -5.99 -7.22 -7.24
C LEU A 11 -7.07 -6.15 -7.12
N ALA A 12 -6.69 -4.88 -6.95
CA ALA A 12 -7.63 -3.77 -6.85
C ALA A 12 -8.51 -3.65 -8.11
N SER A 13 -7.87 -3.71 -9.28
CA SER A 13 -8.57 -3.64 -10.58
C SER A 13 -9.41 -4.88 -10.87
N SER A 14 -8.95 -6.06 -10.44
CA SER A 14 -9.65 -7.33 -10.70
C SER A 14 -10.85 -7.56 -9.78
N LEU A 15 -10.76 -7.12 -8.52
CA LEU A 15 -11.76 -7.42 -7.48
C LEU A 15 -12.61 -6.21 -7.09
N GLY A 16 -12.22 -4.99 -7.46
CA GLY A 16 -12.87 -3.76 -7.00
C GLY A 16 -12.66 -3.47 -5.51
N CYS A 17 -11.68 -4.11 -4.88
CA CYS A 17 -11.36 -3.90 -3.47
C CYS A 17 -10.33 -2.78 -3.30
N ARG A 18 -10.45 -2.01 -2.21
CA ARG A 18 -9.38 -1.10 -1.77
C ARG A 18 -8.18 -1.92 -1.31
N THR A 19 -7.01 -1.66 -1.89
CA THR A 19 -5.76 -2.35 -1.54
C THR A 19 -4.71 -1.36 -1.02
N VAL A 20 -3.93 -1.80 -0.05
CA VAL A 20 -2.70 -1.14 0.38
C VAL A 20 -1.57 -2.17 0.34
N ASP A 21 -0.48 -1.84 -0.34
CA ASP A 21 0.73 -2.67 -0.33
C ASP A 21 1.67 -2.21 0.79
N VAL A 22 2.06 -3.12 1.66
CA VAL A 22 2.98 -2.88 2.78
C VAL A 22 4.06 -3.96 2.82
N GLY A 23 5.23 -3.62 3.34
CA GLY A 23 6.34 -4.56 3.44
C GLY A 23 7.42 -4.08 4.42
N VAL A 24 8.29 -5.01 4.80
CA VAL A 24 9.46 -4.73 5.65
C VAL A 24 10.57 -4.10 4.80
N PRO A 25 11.25 -3.04 5.29
CA PRO A 25 12.38 -2.46 4.59
C PRO A 25 13.52 -3.48 4.45
N GLN A 26 14.10 -3.56 3.26
CA GLN A 26 15.24 -4.43 2.98
C GLN A 26 16.23 -3.74 2.03
N LEU A 27 17.46 -4.24 2.06
CA LEU A 27 18.53 -3.84 1.14
C LEU A 27 18.94 -5.02 0.26
N ALA A 28 19.45 -4.67 -0.93
CA ALA A 28 19.91 -5.61 -1.94
C ALA A 28 18.81 -6.56 -2.46
N MET A 29 17.57 -6.08 -2.59
CA MET A 29 16.47 -6.84 -3.19
C MET A 29 16.89 -7.38 -4.57
N HIS A 30 16.65 -8.67 -4.83
CA HIS A 30 17.12 -9.44 -5.99
C HIS A 30 18.60 -9.89 -5.97
N SER A 31 19.33 -9.67 -4.89
CA SER A 31 20.65 -10.27 -4.67
C SER A 31 20.52 -11.76 -4.32
N ILE A 32 21.59 -12.54 -4.53
CA ILE A 32 21.69 -13.91 -3.97
C ILE A 32 21.62 -13.92 -2.44
N ARG A 33 21.92 -12.79 -1.80
CA ARG A 33 21.83 -12.59 -0.35
C ARG A 33 21.30 -11.19 -0.06
N GLU A 34 20.10 -11.13 0.52
CA GLU A 34 19.39 -9.93 0.93
C GLU A 34 19.64 -9.62 2.43
N MET A 35 19.25 -8.43 2.88
CA MET A 35 19.42 -7.99 4.27
C MET A 35 18.21 -7.17 4.75
N CYS A 36 17.72 -7.45 5.96
CA CYS A 36 16.63 -6.72 6.62
C CYS A 36 16.90 -6.55 8.13
N GLY A 37 16.13 -5.68 8.79
CA GLY A 37 16.18 -5.49 10.24
C GLY A 37 15.45 -6.60 10.98
N VAL A 38 15.99 -7.01 12.13
CA VAL A 38 15.37 -8.05 12.97
C VAL A 38 14.08 -7.55 13.63
N ASP A 39 14.06 -6.31 14.10
CA ASP A 39 12.92 -5.71 14.80
C ASP A 39 11.73 -5.43 13.85
N ASP A 40 12.00 -5.30 12.55
CA ASP A 40 10.98 -5.07 11.54
C ASP A 40 10.02 -6.26 11.43
N ILE A 41 10.48 -7.47 11.74
CA ILE A 41 9.63 -8.68 11.74
C ILE A 41 8.60 -8.63 12.87
N ALA A 42 9.01 -8.23 14.08
CA ALA A 42 8.09 -8.07 15.20
C ALA A 42 7.08 -6.95 14.92
N THR A 43 7.54 -5.84 14.34
CA THR A 43 6.68 -4.73 13.94
C THR A 43 5.66 -5.15 12.88
N ALA A 44 6.09 -5.86 11.83
CA ALA A 44 5.19 -6.38 10.79
C ALA A 44 4.17 -7.37 11.36
N TYR A 45 4.59 -8.25 12.26
CA TYR A 45 3.67 -9.17 12.96
C TYR A 45 2.58 -8.41 13.73
N HIS A 46 2.96 -7.44 14.55
CA HIS A 46 2.00 -6.65 15.31
C HIS A 46 1.10 -5.81 14.42
N HIS A 47 1.62 -5.27 13.31
CA HIS A 47 0.85 -4.52 12.33
C HIS A 47 -0.27 -5.37 11.71
N PHE A 48 0.06 -6.56 11.19
CA PHE A 48 -0.95 -7.45 10.62
C PHE A 48 -1.93 -7.98 11.68
N LEU A 49 -1.45 -8.24 12.89
CA LEU A 49 -2.32 -8.65 14.00
C LEU A 49 -3.35 -7.58 14.34
N ALA A 50 -2.94 -6.31 14.41
CA ALA A 50 -3.83 -5.19 14.64
C ALA A 50 -4.83 -5.01 13.49
N PHE A 51 -4.37 -5.14 12.24
CA PHE A 51 -5.26 -5.10 11.08
C PHE A 51 -6.37 -6.15 11.17
N TYR A 52 -6.03 -7.42 11.43
CA TYR A 52 -7.04 -8.47 11.52
C TYR A 52 -7.97 -8.37 12.74
N ARG A 53 -7.56 -7.65 13.79
CA ARG A 53 -8.37 -7.46 15.01
C ARG A 53 -9.30 -6.26 14.89
N ASP A 54 -8.78 -5.12 14.44
CA ASP A 54 -9.41 -3.82 14.66
C ASP A 54 -9.97 -3.20 13.37
N PHE A 55 -9.49 -3.63 12.19
CA PHE A 55 -9.79 -2.97 10.91
C PHE A 55 -11.28 -2.83 10.63
N SER A 56 -12.08 -3.88 10.84
CA SER A 56 -13.53 -3.82 10.57
C SER A 56 -14.26 -2.75 11.38
N SER A 57 -13.80 -2.49 12.62
CA SER A 57 -14.39 -1.46 13.47
C SER A 57 -13.98 -0.06 13.02
N LEU A 58 -12.71 0.10 12.61
CA LEU A 58 -12.19 1.36 12.10
C LEU A 58 -12.79 1.73 10.75
N ASP A 59 -12.92 0.77 9.84
CA ASP A 59 -13.47 0.98 8.51
C ASP A 59 -14.92 1.47 8.57
N ALA A 60 -15.71 0.96 9.53
CA ALA A 60 -17.07 1.42 9.75
C ALA A 60 -17.19 2.89 10.20
N THR A 61 -16.10 3.50 10.68
CA THR A 61 -16.07 4.92 11.10
C THR A 61 -15.64 5.87 10.00
N LEU A 62 -15.17 5.35 8.86
CA LEU A 62 -14.62 6.14 7.76
C LEU A 62 -15.66 6.29 6.65
N ASP A 63 -16.07 7.52 6.38
CA ASP A 63 -16.76 7.87 5.14
C ASP A 63 -15.74 8.51 4.20
N VAL A 64 -15.39 7.80 3.13
CA VAL A 64 -14.36 8.22 2.18
C VAL A 64 -14.92 8.80 0.89
N ASP A 65 -16.20 8.60 0.63
CA ASP A 65 -16.87 9.00 -0.61
C ASP A 65 -17.63 10.32 -0.45
N SER A 66 -18.04 10.67 0.78
CA SER A 66 -18.66 11.97 1.06
C SER A 66 -17.66 13.07 1.42
N LEU A 67 -16.38 12.72 1.60
CA LEU A 67 -15.33 13.72 1.80
C LEU A 67 -15.21 14.57 0.53
N PRO A 68 -15.10 15.91 0.68
CA PRO A 68 -14.75 16.74 -0.46
C PRO A 68 -13.46 16.20 -1.08
N PRO A 69 -13.33 16.22 -2.43
CA PRO A 69 -12.13 15.72 -3.08
C PRO A 69 -10.92 16.36 -2.40
N PRO A 70 -9.94 15.55 -1.96
CA PRO A 70 -8.77 16.10 -1.30
C PRO A 70 -8.14 17.15 -2.19
N ASP A 71 -7.64 18.25 -1.62
CA ASP A 71 -6.88 19.24 -2.37
C ASP A 71 -5.63 18.57 -2.93
N ILE A 72 -5.76 18.06 -4.16
CA ILE A 72 -4.76 17.26 -4.86
C ILE A 72 -3.62 18.12 -5.41
N ARG A 73 -3.63 19.45 -5.19
CA ARG A 73 -2.52 20.34 -5.54
C ARG A 73 -1.25 19.89 -4.83
N GLY A 74 -0.36 19.22 -5.57
CA GLY A 74 0.95 18.77 -5.09
C GLY A 74 1.03 17.28 -4.69
N THR A 75 0.01 16.45 -4.96
CA THR A 75 0.10 14.99 -4.75
C THR A 75 0.54 14.25 -6.02
N ILE A 76 1.19 13.09 -5.85
CA ILE A 76 1.91 12.27 -6.87
C ILE A 76 0.96 11.61 -7.91
N ARG A 77 -0.22 12.18 -8.17
CA ARG A 77 -1.14 11.73 -9.24
C ARG A 77 -0.96 12.44 -10.58
N ASP A 78 0.02 13.33 -10.70
CA ASP A 78 0.46 13.88 -11.98
C ASP A 78 1.84 13.39 -12.47
N PRO A 79 2.10 12.08 -12.53
CA PRO A 79 2.92 11.53 -13.59
C PRO A 79 1.97 11.07 -14.69
N SER A 80 2.12 11.70 -15.86
CA SER A 80 1.53 11.28 -17.13
C SER A 80 1.93 9.83 -17.46
N CYS A 81 1.29 8.84 -16.86
CA CYS A 81 1.28 7.49 -17.42
C CYS A 81 0.38 7.55 -18.66
N GLY A 82 0.99 7.70 -19.83
CA GLY A 82 0.33 7.80 -21.13
C GLY A 82 -0.38 6.52 -21.56
N HIS A 83 -1.34 6.05 -20.78
CA HIS A 83 -2.30 5.05 -21.21
C HIS A 83 -3.41 5.75 -22.00
N VAL A 84 -3.32 5.58 -23.33
CA VAL A 84 -4.47 5.71 -24.22
C VAL A 84 -5.47 4.64 -23.80
N HIS A 85 -6.72 5.07 -23.60
CA HIS A 85 -7.96 4.32 -23.34
C HIS A 85 -7.90 2.79 -23.38
#